data_AF-A0A445D4W4-F1
#
_entry.id   AF-A0A445D4W4-F1
#
_cell.length_a   1.000
_cell.length_b   1.000
_cell.length_c   1.000
_cell.angle_alpha   90.00
_cell.angle_beta   90.00
_cell.angle_gamma   90.00
#
_symmetry.space_group_name_H-M   'P 1'
#
loop_
_entity.id
_entity.type
_entity.pdbx_description
1 polymer ?
#
loop_
_entity_poly.entity_id
_entity_poly.type
_entity_poly.pdbx_seq_one_letter_code
_entity_poly.pdbx_strand_id
1 'polypeptide(L)' 'MKKISSKLNGYKGHLEIEQEMSHVVWNSQTKESFDRNWNDFMMKYGLVDNKWLSELYEDRHIWILIYLNHHF' A
#
# COMPACT_ATOMS: atom_id res chain seq x y z
N MET A 1 -3.92 6.92 7.91
CA MET A 1 -2.45 6.85 7.97
C MET A 1 -1.87 6.60 9.37
N LYS A 2 -2.36 7.18 10.48
CA LYS A 2 -1.77 6.96 11.84
C LYS A 2 -1.58 5.48 12.26
N LYS A 3 -2.49 4.58 11.84
CA LYS A 3 -2.39 3.13 12.08
C LYS A 3 -1.29 2.45 11.23
N ILE A 4 -1.00 3.00 10.05
CA ILE A 4 0.08 2.56 9.16
C ILE A 4 1.43 3.01 9.72
N SER A 5 1.55 4.29 10.07
CA SER A 5 2.75 4.86 10.68
C SER A 5 3.21 4.10 11.94
N SER A 6 2.27 3.79 12.85
CA SER A 6 2.57 2.99 14.05
C SER A 6 2.99 1.55 13.77
N LYS A 7 2.56 0.94 12.66
CA LYS A 7 3.00 -0.40 12.23
C LYS A 7 4.37 -0.37 11.53
N LEU A 8 4.70 0.74 10.87
CA LEU A 8 5.96 0.91 10.16
C LEU A 8 7.10 1.45 11.04
N ASN A 9 6.81 2.05 12.20
CA ASN A 9 7.82 2.62 13.12
C ASN A 9 8.94 1.64 13.55
N GLY A 10 8.74 0.33 13.42
CA GLY A 10 9.76 -0.68 13.70
C GLY A 10 10.81 -0.87 12.58
N TYR A 11 10.60 -0.29 11.40
CA TYR A 11 11.48 -0.45 10.25
C TYR A 11 12.49 0.70 10.15
N LYS A 12 13.75 0.35 9.84
CA LYS A 12 14.76 1.35 9.46
C LYS A 12 14.30 2.02 8.15
N GLY A 13 14.17 3.34 8.16
CA GLY A 13 13.62 4.08 7.02
C GLY A 13 12.09 4.16 6.97
N HIS A 14 11.37 3.96 8.10
CA HIS A 14 9.91 3.99 8.13
C HIS A 14 9.26 5.23 7.49
N LEU A 15 9.92 6.40 7.58
CA LEU A 15 9.44 7.62 6.93
C LEU A 15 9.42 7.50 5.41
N GLU A 16 10.46 6.89 4.83
CA GLU A 16 10.56 6.66 3.39
C GLU A 16 9.52 5.61 2.94
N ILE A 17 9.36 4.54 3.72
CA ILE A 17 8.35 3.50 3.47
C ILE A 17 6.94 4.11 3.52
N GLU A 18 6.65 4.96 4.51
CA GLU A 18 5.34 5.62 4.65
C GLU A 18 5.07 6.60 3.49
N GLN A 19 6.10 7.34 3.05
CA GLN A 19 6.01 8.24 1.90
C GLN A 19 5.76 7.48 0.59
N GLU A 20 6.52 6.41 0.34
CA GLU A 20 6.36 5.60 -0.87
C GLU A 20 4.99 4.91 -0.89
N MET A 21 4.56 4.33 0.23
CA MET A 21 3.23 3.73 0.35
C MET A 21 2.13 4.75 0.08
N SER A 22 2.27 5.98 0.60
CA SER A 22 1.35 7.08 0.28
C SER A 22 1.34 7.36 -1.22
N HIS A 23 2.51 7.40 -1.85
CA HIS A 23 2.61 7.61 -3.29
C HIS A 23 1.89 6.51 -4.08
N VAL A 24 2.10 5.24 -3.74
CA VAL A 24 1.43 4.09 -4.39
C VAL A 24 -0.10 4.21 -4.26
N VAL A 25 -0.59 4.57 -3.08
CA VAL A 25 -2.03 4.68 -2.79
C VAL A 25 -2.68 5.85 -3.51
N TRP A 26 -2.03 7.03 -3.51
CA TRP A 26 -2.65 8.27 -3.98
C TRP A 26 -2.38 8.59 -5.46
N ASN A 27 -1.27 8.14 -6.04
CA ASN A 27 -0.89 8.47 -7.43
C ASN A 27 -1.24 7.38 -8.45
N SER A 28 -1.73 6.23 -8.00
CA SER A 28 -2.26 5.23 -8.92
C SER A 28 -3.57 5.74 -9.54
N GLN A 29 -3.74 5.58 -10.85
CA GLN A 29 -4.93 6.04 -11.58
C GLN A 29 -5.81 4.88 -12.06
N THR A 30 -5.23 3.69 -12.19
CA THR A 30 -5.92 2.46 -12.56
C THR A 30 -5.60 1.32 -11.59
N LYS A 31 -6.45 0.29 -11.56
CA LYS A 31 -6.23 -0.90 -10.71
C LYS A 31 -4.90 -1.58 -11.04
N GLU A 32 -4.59 -1.67 -12.33
CA GLU A 32 -3.36 -2.28 -12.83
C GLU A 32 -2.12 -1.47 -12.43
N SER A 33 -2.20 -0.13 -12.45
CA SER A 33 -1.11 0.72 -11.97
C SER A 33 -0.89 0.55 -10.47
N PHE A 34 -1.97 0.44 -9.69
CA PHE A 34 -1.90 0.21 -8.26
C PHE A 34 -1.26 -1.13 -7.94
N ASP A 35 -1.74 -2.22 -8.54
CA ASP A 35 -1.25 -3.58 -8.26
C ASP A 35 0.24 -3.72 -8.62
N ARG A 36 0.67 -3.11 -9.73
CA ARG A 36 2.09 -3.08 -10.12
C ARG A 36 2.92 -2.28 -9.11
N ASN A 37 2.54 -1.05 -8.84
CA ASN A 37 3.29 -0.16 -7.94
C ASN A 37 3.34 -0.72 -6.51
N TRP A 38 2.28 -1.37 -6.06
CA TRP A 38 2.24 -2.05 -4.77
C TRP A 38 3.23 -3.23 -4.73
N ASN A 39 3.27 -4.04 -5.78
CA ASN A 39 4.22 -5.15 -5.87
C ASN A 39 5.67 -4.65 -5.85
N ASP A 40 5.97 -3.62 -6.66
CA ASP A 40 7.30 -2.99 -6.70
C ASP A 40 7.70 -2.42 -5.32
N PHE A 41 6.77 -1.77 -4.62
CA PHE A 41 6.95 -1.30 -3.24
C PHE A 41 7.27 -2.45 -2.26
N MET A 42 6.51 -3.55 -2.33
CA MET A 42 6.71 -4.71 -1.46
C MET A 42 8.08 -5.36 -1.69
N MET A 43 8.52 -5.47 -2.95
CA MET A 43 9.85 -5.99 -3.29
C MET A 43 10.97 -5.04 -2.85
N LYS A 44 10.85 -3.74 -3.15
CA LYS A 44 11.86 -2.71 -2.85
C LYS A 44 12.26 -2.69 -1.38
N TYR A 45 11.30 -2.85 -0.49
CA TYR A 45 11.53 -2.81 0.96
C TYR A 45 11.57 -4.20 1.63
N GLY A 46 11.52 -5.29 0.86
CA GLY A 46 11.54 -6.65 1.40
C GLY A 46 10.34 -6.96 2.32
N LEU A 47 9.16 -6.40 1.99
CA LEU A 47 7.95 -6.46 2.81
C LEU A 47 7.01 -7.60 2.39
N VAL A 48 7.40 -8.44 1.44
CA VAL A 48 6.56 -9.52 0.88
C VAL A 48 6.02 -10.46 1.95
N ASP A 49 6.81 -10.78 2.99
CA ASP A 49 6.39 -11.64 4.10
C ASP A 49 5.63 -10.88 5.22
N ASN A 50 5.39 -9.59 5.05
CA ASN A 50 4.62 -8.81 6.01
C ASN A 50 3.13 -9.15 5.87
N LYS A 51 2.67 -10.01 6.78
CA LYS A 51 1.27 -10.47 6.83
C LYS A 51 0.26 -9.32 6.88
N TRP A 52 0.54 -8.25 7.63
CA TRP A 52 -0.37 -7.12 7.77
C TRP A 52 -0.50 -6.32 6.46
N LEU A 53 0.59 -6.10 5.73
CA LEU A 53 0.56 -5.46 4.41
C LEU A 53 -0.13 -6.34 3.37
N SER A 54 0.04 -7.66 3.47
CA SER A 54 -0.66 -8.62 2.61
C SER A 54 -2.18 -8.58 2.85
N GLU A 55 -2.62 -8.63 4.10
CA GLU A 55 -4.05 -8.49 4.47
C GLU A 55 -4.62 -7.14 4.00
N LEU A 56 -3.86 -6.05 4.17
CA LEU A 56 -4.27 -4.73 3.72
C LEU A 56 -4.46 -4.65 2.20
N TYR A 57 -3.64 -5.38 1.43
CA TYR A 57 -3.77 -5.48 -0.02
C TYR A 57 -4.99 -6.32 -0.44
N GLU A 58 -5.30 -7.42 0.26
CA GLU A 58 -6.53 -8.19 -0.01
C GLU A 58 -7.77 -7.32 0.20
N ASP A 59 -7.77 -6.51 1.26
CA ASP A 59 -8.84 -5.56 1.58
C ASP A 59 -8.80 -4.27 0.73
N ARG A 60 -7.93 -4.15 -0.28
CA ARG A 60 -7.76 -2.93 -1.09
C ARG A 60 -9.06 -2.38 -1.67
N HIS A 61 -10.00 -3.27 -1.98
CA HIS A 61 -11.32 -2.91 -2.51
C HIS A 61 -12.21 -2.14 -1.51
N ILE A 62 -11.89 -2.16 -0.21
CA ILE A 62 -12.64 -1.46 0.85
C ILE A 62 -12.14 -0.02 1.02
N TRP A 63 -10.85 0.24 0.78
CA TRP A 63 -10.21 1.51 1.17
C TRP A 63 -9.48 2.25 0.03
N ILE A 64 -9.25 1.61 -1.12
CA ILE A 64 -8.69 2.28 -2.31
C ILE A 64 -9.83 2.79 -3.19
N LEU A 65 -9.87 4.10 -3.42
CA LEU A 65 -10.90 4.78 -4.20
C LEU A 65 -11.03 4.25 -5.64
N ILE A 66 -9.91 3.91 -6.28
CA ILE A 66 -9.87 3.35 -7.65
C ILE A 66 -10.66 2.03 -7.75
N TYR A 67 -10.75 1.29 -6.65
CA TYR A 67 -11.52 0.05 -6.57
C TYR A 67 -13.00 0.26 -6.23
N LEU A 68 -13.36 1.39 -5.62
CA LEU A 68 -14.75 1.71 -5.25
C LEU A 68 -15.65 2.03 -6.47
N ASN A 69 -15.07 2.52 -7.57
CA ASN A 69 -15.82 2.99 -8.75
C ASN A 69 -16.40 1.89 -9.67
N HIS A 70 -16.44 0.63 -9.24
CA HIS A 70 -17.04 -0.47 -10.01
C HIS A 70 -18.41 -0.91 -9.45
N HIS A 71 -19.07 -0.03 -8.70
CA HIS A 71 -20.29 -0.34 -7.96
C HIS A 71 -21.44 0.65 -8.22
N PHE A 72 -21.63 1.12 -9.46
CA PHE A 72 -22.86 1.77 -9.92
C PHE A 72 -23.12 1.49 -11.40
#